data_AF-I9A2Z1-F1
#
_entry.id   AF-I9A2Z1-F1
#
_cell.length_a   1.000
_cell.length_b   1.000
_cell.length_c   1.000
_cell.angle_alpha   90.00
_cell.angle_beta   90.00
_cell.angle_gamma   90.00
#
_symmetry.space_group_name_H-M   'P 1'
#
loop_
_entity.id
_entity.type
_entity.pdbx_description
1 polymer ?
#
loop_
_entity_poly.entity_id
_entity_poly.type
_entity_poly.pdbx_seq_one_letter_code
_entity_poly.pdbx_strand_id
1 'polypeptide(L)'
;MTAAIPHPDHPLPVPAVPAGTSAAPRTEPGVAPSHAGQAAPEPSRLWTARNWSPRARLGGFGAVGAIAAAAAVRVYLVDPAQPGHYPTCPFRWATSLDCPGCGTLRGLHQLLHGHPGAAADYNLFFVVAAPMLVLGWAVAVARAAGWRRPLPRVPARLLPVIPVLVIAFWVLRNLPLPGCTWLAS
;
A
#
# COMPACT_ATOMS: atom_id res chain seq x y z
N MET A 1 -39.05 -46.01 58.82
CA MET A 1 -37.64 -46.30 58.50
C MET A 1 -37.62 -47.37 57.41
N THR A 2 -36.76 -47.13 56.43
CA THR A 2 -36.74 -47.60 55.03
C THR A 2 -36.63 -49.11 54.83
N ALA A 3 -37.38 -49.66 53.87
CA ALA A 3 -37.21 -51.01 53.34
C ALA A 3 -36.16 -51.01 52.22
N ALA A 4 -35.21 -51.94 52.25
CA ALA A 4 -34.15 -52.12 51.26
C ALA A 4 -34.52 -53.23 50.27
N ILE A 5 -34.45 -52.92 48.97
CA ILE A 5 -34.67 -53.83 47.83
C ILE A 5 -33.30 -54.15 47.20
N PRO A 6 -33.00 -55.41 46.82
CA PRO A 6 -31.73 -55.81 46.23
C PRO A 6 -31.66 -55.52 44.71
N HIS A 7 -30.43 -55.27 44.24
CA HIS A 7 -30.08 -54.93 42.86
C HIS A 7 -29.37 -56.12 42.19
N PRO A 8 -29.82 -56.55 40.99
CA PRO A 8 -28.93 -57.24 40.06
C PRO A 8 -29.19 -56.81 38.61
N ASP A 9 -28.19 -56.31 37.88
CA ASP A 9 -28.27 -56.21 36.42
C ASP A 9 -26.92 -56.51 35.77
N HIS A 10 -26.82 -57.75 35.27
CA HIS A 10 -25.83 -58.17 34.27
C HIS A 10 -26.36 -57.79 32.87
N PRO A 11 -25.51 -57.32 31.94
CA PRO A 11 -25.95 -56.91 30.60
C PRO A 11 -26.18 -58.11 29.66
N LEU A 12 -27.27 -58.07 28.89
CA LEU A 12 -27.57 -59.01 27.80
C LEU A 12 -27.18 -58.44 26.41
N PRO A 13 -26.76 -59.30 25.46
CA PRO A 13 -26.17 -58.90 24.17
C PRO A 13 -27.21 -58.48 23.10
N VAL A 14 -26.76 -57.56 22.22
CA VAL A 14 -27.53 -56.99 21.09
C VAL A 14 -27.47 -57.91 19.86
N PRO A 15 -28.59 -58.22 19.18
CA PRO A 15 -28.59 -59.01 17.95
C PRO A 15 -28.28 -58.18 16.69
N ALA A 16 -27.59 -58.82 15.73
CA ALA A 16 -27.22 -58.26 14.44
C ALA A 16 -28.41 -58.17 13.45
N VAL A 17 -28.47 -57.09 12.68
CA VAL A 17 -29.50 -56.84 11.64
C VAL A 17 -28.99 -57.32 10.27
N PRO A 18 -29.78 -58.11 9.51
CA PRO A 18 -29.36 -58.64 8.22
C PRO A 18 -29.53 -57.65 7.05
N ALA A 19 -28.67 -57.81 6.05
CA ALA A 19 -28.70 -57.08 4.78
C ALA A 19 -29.84 -57.57 3.86
N GLY A 20 -30.58 -56.64 3.24
CA GLY A 20 -31.67 -56.97 2.32
C GLY A 20 -32.02 -55.85 1.32
N THR A 21 -31.60 -56.10 0.08
CA THR A 21 -32.28 -55.82 -1.21
C THR A 21 -32.63 -54.41 -1.69
N SER A 22 -32.02 -54.10 -2.84
CA SER A 22 -32.23 -53.03 -3.82
C SER A 22 -33.64 -52.99 -4.43
N ALA A 23 -34.23 -51.80 -4.54
CA ALA A 23 -35.35 -51.49 -5.42
C ALA A 23 -34.98 -50.33 -6.36
N ALA A 24 -35.22 -50.52 -7.66
CA ALA A 24 -34.82 -49.64 -8.76
C ALA A 24 -35.57 -48.29 -8.79
N PRO A 25 -34.95 -47.20 -9.29
CA PRO A 25 -35.58 -45.90 -9.39
C PRO A 25 -36.55 -45.80 -10.60
N ARG A 26 -37.77 -45.31 -10.35
CA ARG A 26 -38.73 -44.90 -11.39
C ARG A 26 -38.26 -43.62 -12.07
N THR A 27 -38.28 -43.61 -13.40
CA THR A 27 -38.04 -42.44 -14.27
C THR A 27 -39.21 -41.46 -14.18
N GLU A 28 -38.96 -40.24 -13.68
CA GLU A 28 -39.88 -39.11 -13.84
C GLU A 28 -39.55 -38.30 -15.12
N PRO A 29 -40.55 -37.84 -15.88
CA PRO A 29 -40.33 -37.09 -17.11
C PRO A 29 -40.09 -35.59 -16.86
N GLY A 30 -39.00 -35.07 -17.44
CA GLY A 30 -38.93 -33.71 -18.00
C GLY A 30 -38.98 -32.53 -17.03
N VAL A 31 -37.85 -32.22 -16.38
CA VAL A 31 -37.56 -30.86 -15.91
C VAL A 31 -36.47 -30.27 -16.82
N ALA A 32 -36.82 -29.25 -17.59
CA ALA A 32 -35.87 -28.48 -18.38
C ALA A 32 -34.77 -27.89 -17.47
N PRO A 33 -33.50 -27.79 -17.92
CA PRO A 33 -32.46 -27.18 -17.11
C PRO A 33 -32.79 -25.71 -16.86
N SER A 34 -33.17 -25.43 -15.62
CA SER A 34 -33.18 -24.07 -15.05
C SER A 34 -31.84 -23.42 -15.35
N HIS A 35 -31.86 -22.27 -16.03
CA HIS A 35 -30.73 -21.34 -16.11
C HIS A 35 -30.46 -20.78 -14.70
N ALA A 36 -30.02 -21.64 -13.80
CA ALA A 36 -29.58 -21.31 -12.46
C ALA A 36 -28.29 -20.51 -12.58
N GLY A 37 -28.44 -19.19 -12.46
CA GLY A 37 -27.43 -18.30 -11.91
C GLY A 37 -26.05 -18.38 -12.53
N GLN A 38 -25.86 -17.74 -13.68
CA GLN A 38 -24.59 -17.07 -13.91
C GLN A 38 -24.53 -15.90 -12.92
N ALA A 39 -24.13 -16.18 -11.68
CA ALA A 39 -23.82 -15.14 -10.71
C ALA A 39 -22.76 -14.23 -11.34
N ALA A 40 -23.11 -12.95 -11.50
CA ALA A 40 -22.16 -11.95 -11.96
C ALA A 40 -20.87 -12.05 -11.10
N PRO A 41 -19.67 -12.07 -11.71
CA PRO A 41 -18.44 -12.20 -10.96
C PRO A 41 -18.37 -11.10 -9.90
N GLU A 42 -18.26 -11.51 -8.63
CA GLU A 42 -18.14 -10.62 -7.49
C GLU A 42 -16.96 -9.64 -7.73
N PRO A 43 -17.13 -8.32 -7.63
CA PRO A 43 -16.10 -7.35 -8.00
C PRO A 43 -14.80 -7.48 -7.18
N SER A 44 -14.84 -8.16 -6.02
CA SER A 44 -13.69 -8.51 -5.20
C SER A 44 -12.72 -9.50 -5.87
N ARG A 45 -13.18 -10.28 -6.87
CA ARG A 45 -12.34 -11.20 -7.65
C ARG A 45 -11.64 -10.55 -8.84
N LEU A 46 -12.08 -9.36 -9.27
CA LEU A 46 -11.44 -8.64 -10.38
C LEU A 46 -10.06 -8.10 -9.99
N TRP A 47 -9.79 -7.98 -8.68
CA TRP A 47 -8.50 -7.60 -8.12
C TRP A 47 -7.86 -8.81 -7.45
N THR A 48 -7.54 -9.86 -8.23
CA THR A 48 -6.64 -10.90 -7.72
C THR A 48 -5.31 -10.22 -7.39
N ALA A 49 -5.05 -10.02 -6.10
CA ALA A 49 -3.80 -9.47 -5.61
C ALA A 49 -2.68 -10.41 -6.09
N ARG A 50 -2.02 -10.01 -7.18
CA ARG A 50 -1.04 -10.83 -7.86
C ARG A 50 0.04 -11.21 -6.86
N ASN A 51 0.19 -12.50 -6.57
CA ASN A 51 1.08 -13.02 -5.56
C ASN A 51 2.51 -13.13 -6.12
N TRP A 52 3.16 -11.98 -6.31
CA TRP A 52 4.55 -11.92 -6.77
C TRP A 52 5.48 -12.71 -5.84
N SER A 53 6.34 -13.54 -6.42
CA SER A 53 7.37 -14.24 -5.66
C SER A 53 8.29 -13.24 -4.94
N PRO A 54 8.88 -13.60 -3.78
CA PRO A 54 9.80 -12.70 -3.06
C PRO A 54 10.91 -12.14 -3.96
N ARG A 55 11.42 -12.96 -4.89
CA ARG A 55 12.44 -12.57 -5.87
C ARG A 55 11.92 -11.52 -6.84
N ALA A 56 10.70 -11.66 -7.35
CA ALA A 56 10.09 -10.68 -8.24
C ALA A 56 9.81 -9.35 -7.53
N ARG A 57 9.40 -9.39 -6.26
CA ARG A 57 9.22 -8.18 -5.43
C ARG A 57 10.54 -7.46 -5.18
N LEU A 58 11.58 -8.21 -4.82
CA LEU A 58 12.91 -7.64 -4.62
C LEU A 58 13.47 -7.07 -5.93
N GLY A 59 13.27 -7.76 -7.05
CA GLY A 59 13.62 -7.25 -8.38
C GLY A 59 12.89 -5.95 -8.70
N GLY A 60 11.60 -5.86 -8.41
CA GLY A 60 10.81 -4.64 -8.56
C GLY A 60 11.31 -3.48 -7.70
N PHE A 61 11.57 -3.71 -6.42
CA PHE A 61 12.16 -2.68 -5.55
C PHE A 61 13.56 -2.27 -5.98
N GLY A 62 14.38 -3.22 -6.43
CA GLY A 62 15.71 -2.96 -6.98
C GLY A 62 15.65 -2.09 -8.24
N ALA A 63 14.73 -2.37 -9.16
CA ALA A 63 14.52 -1.57 -10.36
C ALA A 63 14.09 -0.13 -10.01
N VAL A 64 13.14 0.04 -9.09
CA VAL A 64 12.72 1.36 -8.60
C VAL A 64 13.90 2.10 -7.97
N GLY A 65 14.70 1.41 -7.13
CA GLY A 65 15.89 1.99 -6.51
C GLY A 65 16.93 2.43 -7.53
N ALA A 66 17.18 1.62 -8.56
CA ALA A 66 18.12 1.93 -9.63
C ALA A 66 17.68 3.16 -10.44
N ILE A 67 16.39 3.23 -10.81
CA ILE A 67 15.83 4.39 -11.52
C ILE A 67 15.93 5.66 -10.66
N ALA A 68 15.58 5.56 -9.37
CA ALA A 68 15.66 6.68 -8.45
C ALA A 68 17.11 7.16 -8.26
N ALA A 69 18.06 6.23 -8.14
CA ALA A 69 19.48 6.57 -8.04
C ALA A 69 20.01 7.23 -9.31
N ALA A 70 19.67 6.71 -10.49
CA ALA A 70 20.05 7.31 -11.77
C ALA A 70 19.47 8.73 -11.93
N ALA A 71 18.21 8.92 -11.56
CA ALA A 71 17.58 10.24 -11.54
C ALA A 71 18.27 11.19 -10.55
N ALA A 72 18.58 10.72 -9.35
CA ALA A 72 19.31 11.50 -8.34
C ALA A 72 20.71 11.89 -8.83
N VAL A 73 21.45 10.99 -9.47
CA VAL A 73 22.75 11.32 -10.09
C VAL A 73 22.58 12.37 -11.18
N ARG A 74 21.56 12.24 -12.04
CA ARG A 74 21.31 13.24 -13.09
C ARG A 74 20.96 14.62 -12.53
N VAL A 75 20.24 14.66 -11.41
CA VAL A 75 19.93 15.91 -10.68
C VAL A 75 21.16 16.43 -9.96
N TYR A 76 22.00 15.58 -9.38
CA TYR A 76 23.24 16.00 -8.74
C TYR A 76 24.20 16.67 -9.75
N LEU A 77 24.32 16.11 -10.94
CA LEU A 77 25.28 16.59 -11.93
C LEU A 77 24.80 17.81 -12.73
N VAL A 78 23.51 18.09 -12.74
CA VAL A 78 22.94 19.12 -13.62
C VAL A 78 21.90 19.92 -12.87
N ASP A 79 22.21 21.19 -12.73
CA ASP A 79 21.41 22.13 -11.95
C ASP A 79 20.03 22.38 -12.60
N PRO A 80 18.92 22.02 -11.94
CA PRO A 80 17.56 22.31 -12.40
C PRO A 80 17.17 23.79 -12.27
N ALA A 81 17.96 24.62 -11.59
CA ALA A 81 17.79 26.07 -11.60
C ALA A 81 18.32 26.70 -12.90
N GLN A 82 19.24 26.03 -13.60
CA GLN A 82 19.80 26.52 -14.86
C GLN A 82 18.88 26.19 -16.04
N PRO A 83 18.49 27.19 -16.86
CA PRO A 83 17.68 26.95 -18.04
C PRO A 83 18.43 26.10 -19.08
N GLY A 84 17.67 25.38 -19.91
CA GLY A 84 18.21 24.59 -21.04
C GLY A 84 18.39 23.09 -20.79
N HIS A 85 18.33 22.63 -19.54
CA HIS A 85 18.52 21.21 -19.20
C HIS A 85 17.24 20.46 -18.82
N TYR A 86 16.18 21.19 -18.46
CA TYR A 86 14.90 20.66 -18.01
C TYR A 86 13.76 21.38 -18.72
N PRO A 87 12.63 20.70 -19.00
CA PRO A 87 11.48 21.34 -19.62
C PRO A 87 10.92 22.45 -18.72
N THR A 88 10.51 23.54 -19.35
CA THR A 88 9.87 24.67 -18.64
C THR A 88 8.58 24.19 -17.99
N CYS A 89 8.39 24.52 -16.71
CA CYS A 89 7.17 24.19 -15.99
C CYS A 89 5.99 25.06 -16.48
N PRO A 90 4.91 24.48 -17.02
CA PRO A 90 3.77 25.24 -17.51
C PRO A 90 3.06 26.00 -16.37
N PHE A 91 3.07 25.45 -15.15
CA PHE A 91 2.50 26.13 -13.99
C PHE A 91 3.29 27.39 -13.64
N ARG A 92 4.61 27.30 -13.54
CA ARG A 92 5.47 28.46 -13.29
C ARG A 92 5.38 29.49 -14.40
N TRP A 93 5.24 29.04 -15.65
CA TRP A 93 5.03 29.94 -16.78
C TRP A 93 3.68 30.68 -16.69
N ALA A 94 2.61 30.00 -16.29
CA ALA A 94 1.27 30.57 -16.21
C ALA A 94 1.04 31.45 -14.96
N THR A 95 1.60 31.09 -13.81
CA THR A 95 1.29 31.72 -12.51
C THR A 95 2.47 32.47 -11.91
N SER A 96 3.67 32.36 -12.48
CA SER A 96 4.95 32.78 -11.88
C SER A 96 5.31 32.10 -10.56
N LEU A 97 4.54 31.08 -10.13
CA LEU A 97 4.75 30.34 -8.88
C LEU A 97 5.44 28.99 -9.11
N ASP A 98 6.28 28.56 -8.18
CA ASP A 98 6.90 27.25 -8.23
C ASP A 98 5.95 26.15 -7.74
N CYS A 99 5.69 25.17 -8.62
CA CYS A 99 4.87 23.99 -8.29
C CYS A 99 5.66 23.01 -7.38
N PRO A 100 4.97 22.12 -6.64
CA PRO A 100 5.65 21.20 -5.73
C PRO A 100 6.62 20.25 -6.43
N GLY A 101 6.39 19.94 -7.72
CA GLY A 101 7.31 19.14 -8.52
C GLY A 101 8.63 19.86 -8.79
N CYS A 102 8.58 21.10 -9.28
CA CYS A 102 9.77 21.89 -9.59
C CYS A 102 10.56 22.28 -8.33
N GLY A 103 9.87 22.64 -7.25
CA GLY A 103 10.50 22.89 -5.95
C GLY A 103 11.19 21.65 -5.39
N THR A 104 10.59 20.46 -5.56
CA THR A 104 11.24 19.19 -5.17
C THR A 104 12.51 18.93 -5.98
N LEU A 105 12.51 19.21 -7.29
CA LEU A 105 13.68 18.98 -8.14
C LEU A 105 14.88 19.86 -7.73
N ARG A 106 14.64 21.16 -7.51
CA ARG A 106 15.68 22.11 -7.02
C ARG A 106 16.09 21.81 -5.59
N GLY A 107 15.13 21.50 -4.71
CA GLY A 107 15.42 21.09 -3.34
C GLY A 107 16.23 19.80 -3.26
N LEU A 108 15.97 18.83 -4.14
CA LEU A 108 16.75 17.60 -4.26
C LEU A 108 18.19 17.90 -4.68
N HIS A 109 18.41 18.77 -5.66
CA HIS A 109 19.76 19.20 -6.03
C HIS A 109 20.51 19.77 -4.80
N GLN A 110 19.89 20.68 -4.05
CA GLN A 110 20.50 21.26 -2.85
C GLN A 110 20.76 20.21 -1.75
N LEU A 111 19.83 19.30 -1.50
CA LEU A 111 20.01 18.20 -0.55
C LEU A 111 21.19 17.29 -0.91
N LEU A 112 21.32 16.95 -2.19
CA LEU A 112 22.41 16.09 -2.67
C LEU A 112 23.79 16.76 -2.54
N HIS A 113 23.84 18.10 -2.52
CA HIS A 113 25.05 18.89 -2.24
C HIS A 113 25.27 19.18 -0.75
N GLY A 114 24.37 18.73 0.13
CA GLY A 114 24.50 18.94 1.57
C GLY A 114 24.01 20.32 2.04
N HIS A 115 23.12 20.97 1.31
CA HIS A 115 22.52 22.26 1.66
C HIS A 115 21.05 22.13 2.08
N PRO A 116 20.75 21.59 3.28
CA PRO A 116 19.37 21.36 3.72
C PRO A 116 18.58 22.65 3.94
N GLY A 117 19.23 23.76 4.32
CA GLY A 117 18.60 25.07 4.45
C GLY A 117 18.07 25.58 3.10
N ALA A 118 18.96 25.66 2.10
CA ALA A 118 18.57 26.03 0.73
C ALA A 118 17.53 25.07 0.13
N ALA A 119 17.59 23.77 0.48
CA ALA A 119 16.57 22.82 0.06
C ALA A 119 15.20 23.08 0.70
N ALA A 120 15.17 23.53 1.96
CA ALA A 120 13.94 23.86 2.67
C ALA A 120 13.25 25.09 2.08
N ASP A 121 14.03 26.07 1.61
CA ASP A 121 13.53 27.24 0.89
C ASP A 121 12.76 26.81 -0.38
N TYR A 122 13.30 25.85 -1.13
CA TYR A 122 12.60 25.30 -2.30
C TYR A 122 11.39 24.42 -1.95
N ASN A 123 11.56 23.48 -1.00
CA ASN A 123 10.50 22.57 -0.57
C ASN A 123 10.78 21.91 0.79
N LEU A 124 10.47 22.61 1.88
CA LEU A 124 10.57 22.05 3.24
C LEU A 124 9.82 20.72 3.42
N PHE A 125 8.64 20.57 2.80
CA PHE A 125 7.90 19.32 2.87
C PHE A 125 8.69 18.15 2.30
N PHE A 126 9.33 18.36 1.15
CA PHE A 126 10.20 17.34 0.55
C PHE A 126 11.40 17.02 1.45
N VAL A 127 12.04 18.02 2.05
CA VAL A 127 13.16 17.82 2.99
C VAL A 127 12.75 16.91 4.15
N VAL A 128 11.54 17.08 4.69
CA VAL A 128 11.02 16.24 5.78
C VAL A 128 10.57 14.87 5.29
N ALA A 129 9.93 14.80 4.12
CA ALA A 129 9.38 13.56 3.58
C ALA A 129 10.44 12.62 2.99
N ALA A 130 11.53 13.15 2.42
CA ALA A 130 12.61 12.38 1.81
C ALA A 130 13.19 11.29 2.72
N PRO A 131 13.61 11.57 3.97
CA PRO A 131 14.12 10.53 4.87
C PRO A 131 13.06 9.47 5.21
N MET A 132 11.79 9.87 5.36
CA MET A 132 10.69 8.94 5.61
C MET A 132 10.46 7.99 4.44
N LEU A 133 10.54 8.51 3.20
CA LEU A 133 10.41 7.72 1.97
C LEU A 133 11.55 6.71 1.84
N VAL A 134 12.80 7.14 2.07
CA VAL A 134 13.97 6.26 2.02
C VAL A 134 13.86 5.17 3.07
N LEU A 135 13.50 5.51 4.31
CA LEU A 135 13.30 4.53 5.38
C LEU A 135 12.16 3.56 5.05
N GLY A 136 11.03 4.06 4.56
CA GLY A 136 9.89 3.24 4.15
C GLY A 136 10.26 2.25 3.05
N TRP A 137 11.02 2.70 2.05
CA TRP A 137 11.54 1.86 0.98
C TRP A 137 12.53 0.81 1.51
N ALA A 138 13.49 1.21 2.36
CA ALA A 138 14.46 0.29 2.96
C ALA A 138 13.77 -0.80 3.79
N VAL A 139 12.76 -0.44 4.57
CA VAL A 139 11.93 -1.39 5.32
C VAL A 139 11.15 -2.31 4.37
N ALA A 140 10.61 -1.79 3.27
CA ALA A 140 9.90 -2.60 2.27
C ALA A 140 10.83 -3.61 1.59
N VAL A 141 12.05 -3.19 1.23
CA VAL A 141 13.12 -4.06 0.70
C VAL A 141 13.51 -5.12 1.72
N ALA A 142 13.77 -4.74 2.97
CA ALA A 142 14.13 -5.68 4.03
C ALA A 142 13.03 -6.73 4.25
N ARG A 143 11.75 -6.32 4.24
CA ARG A 143 10.62 -7.26 4.32
C ARG A 143 10.53 -8.18 3.10
N ALA A 144 10.77 -7.68 1.90
CA ALA A 144 10.83 -8.50 0.70
C ALA A 144 11.99 -9.52 0.74
N ALA A 145 13.10 -9.16 1.39
CA ALA A 145 14.25 -10.02 1.64
C ALA A 145 14.05 -11.02 2.81
N GLY A 146 12.89 -11.03 3.47
CA GLY A 146 12.56 -11.99 4.53
C GLY A 146 12.73 -11.47 5.95
N TRP A 147 13.01 -10.18 6.15
CA TRP A 147 13.04 -9.58 7.48
C TRP A 147 11.63 -9.48 8.08
N ARG A 148 11.42 -10.16 9.22
CA ARG A 148 10.10 -10.29 9.90
C ARG A 148 10.03 -9.62 11.27
N ARG A 149 10.89 -8.66 11.56
CA ARG A 149 10.82 -7.96 12.86
C ARG A 149 9.51 -7.15 12.94
N PRO A 150 8.83 -7.19 14.09
CA PRO A 150 7.68 -6.32 14.32
C PRO A 150 8.20 -4.88 14.37
N LEU A 151 7.73 -4.04 13.44
CA LEU A 151 7.88 -2.60 13.59
C LEU A 151 6.68 -2.08 14.39
N PRO A 152 6.84 -0.97 15.15
CA PRO A 152 5.71 -0.24 15.70
C PRO A 152 4.70 -0.02 14.57
N ARG A 153 3.47 -0.51 14.75
CA ARG A 153 2.42 -0.28 13.76
C ARG A 153 2.03 1.19 13.86
N VAL A 154 2.25 1.94 12.79
CA VAL A 154 1.63 3.26 12.66
C VAL A 154 0.11 3.02 12.68
N PRO A 155 -0.65 3.67 13.56
CA PRO A 155 -2.10 3.47 13.61
C PRO A 155 -2.67 3.78 12.23
N ALA A 156 -3.52 2.91 11.68
CA ALA A 156 -4.11 3.13 10.35
C ALA A 156 -4.87 4.46 10.24
N ARG A 157 -5.31 5.02 11.39
CA ARG A 157 -5.93 6.34 11.51
C ARG A 157 -4.97 7.51 11.24
N LEU A 158 -3.66 7.31 11.40
CA LEU A 158 -2.63 8.32 11.12
C LEU A 158 -2.16 8.30 9.65
N LEU A 159 -2.37 7.21 8.92
CA LEU A 159 -2.03 7.13 7.49
C LEU A 159 -2.71 8.23 6.64
N PRO A 160 -4.01 8.54 6.79
CA PRO A 160 -4.65 9.63 6.04
C PRO A 160 -4.27 11.03 6.55
N VAL A 161 -3.71 11.15 7.76
CA VAL A 161 -3.26 12.46 8.30
C VAL A 161 -2.05 12.97 7.52
N ILE A 162 -1.18 12.07 7.04
CA ILE A 162 0.00 12.44 6.25
C ILE A 162 -0.37 13.24 4.99
N PRO A 163 -1.19 12.74 4.04
CA PRO A 163 -1.59 13.50 2.84
C PRO A 163 -2.33 14.80 3.17
N VAL A 164 -3.15 14.81 4.24
CA VAL A 164 -3.83 16.03 4.68
C VAL A 164 -2.84 17.09 5.15
N LEU A 165 -1.82 16.71 5.93
CA LEU A 165 -0.76 17.64 6.33
C LEU A 165 0.06 18.14 5.13
N VAL A 166 0.29 17.28 4.12
CA VAL A 166 0.95 17.70 2.87
C VAL A 166 0.16 18.79 2.17
N ILE A 167 -1.15 18.57 1.98
CA ILE A 167 -2.04 19.51 1.29
C ILE A 167 -2.20 20.79 2.11
N ALA A 168 -2.37 20.68 3.43
CA ALA A 168 -2.46 21.82 4.32
C ALA A 168 -1.19 22.68 4.29
N PHE A 169 0.00 22.06 4.35
CA PHE A 169 1.26 22.77 4.17
C PHE A 169 1.35 23.43 2.80
N TRP A 170 0.92 22.75 1.74
CA TRP A 170 0.90 23.32 0.39
C TRP A 170 0.00 24.55 0.28
N VAL A 171 -1.20 24.51 0.84
CA VAL A 171 -2.11 25.67 0.88
C VAL A 171 -1.50 26.80 1.70
N LEU A 172 -0.96 26.50 2.88
CA LEU A 172 -0.40 27.49 3.78
C LEU A 172 0.85 28.18 3.21
N ARG A 173 1.69 27.43 2.48
CA ARG A 173 2.87 27.93 1.75
C ARG A 173 2.50 28.87 0.61
N ASN A 174 1.44 28.58 -0.12
CA ASN A 174 1.04 29.37 -1.30
C ASN A 174 0.11 30.54 -0.94
N LEU A 175 -0.24 30.69 0.34
CA LEU A 175 -1.06 31.81 0.80
C LEU A 175 -0.17 33.05 1.04
N PRO A 176 -0.45 34.20 0.42
CA PRO A 176 0.30 35.44 0.65
C PRO A 176 -0.04 36.00 2.03
N LEU A 177 0.48 35.38 3.09
CA LEU A 177 0.40 35.89 4.45
C LEU A 177 1.43 37.02 4.60
N PRO A 178 1.05 38.22 5.08
CA PRO A 178 2.00 39.29 5.35
C PRO A 178 3.00 38.82 6.41
N GLY A 179 4.25 38.56 5.99
CA GLY A 179 5.32 38.01 6.83
C GLY A 179 5.94 36.70 6.34
N CYS A 180 5.34 36.00 5.36
CA CYS A 180 5.82 34.72 4.83
C CYS A 180 6.36 34.82 3.39
N THR A 181 6.84 36.00 2.97
CA THR A 181 7.38 36.20 1.62
C THR A 181 8.64 35.38 1.35
N TRP A 182 9.34 34.91 2.39
CA TRP A 182 10.52 34.04 2.25
C TRP A 182 10.18 32.61 1.78
N LEU A 183 8.95 32.13 1.98
CA LEU A 183 8.52 30.79 1.53
C LEU A 183 8.17 30.75 0.03
N ALA A 184 8.05 31.92 -0.59
CA ALA A 184 7.71 32.10 -2.00
C ALA A 184 8.90 32.56 -2.86
N SER A 185 10.10 32.68 -2.26
CA SER A 185 11.34 33.11 -2.91
C SER A 185 12.11 31.94 -3.52
#